data_AF-A0A7C1AER5-F1
#
_entry.id   AF-A0A7C1AER5-F1
#
_cell.length_a   1.000
_cell.length_b   1.000
_cell.length_c   1.000
_cell.angle_alpha   90.00
_cell.angle_beta   90.00
_cell.angle_gamma   90.00
#
_symmetry.space_group_name_H-M   'P 1'
#
loop_
_entity.id
_entity.type
_entity.pdbx_description
1 polymer ?
#
loop_
_entity_poly.entity_id
_entity_poly.type
_entity_poly.pdbx_seq_one_letter_code
_entity_poly.pdbx_strand_id
1 'polypeptide(L)'
;MKRLVILAVLIVFCSSMAYGDAYRVSMRWSAKPGYLRLVLESGEEIIKTARVYHSYSLVKVEFQSEFSFDYENTPDAVDISHKGSSLFININGLKDVKVFRLADPSRLVIDAEIEKTANAKTVPEEPVKPYGLSDVVMVIDPGHGGYSMGLVGSDYKEKDIVLSIARSLRYTAGQAG
;
A
#
# COMPACT_ATOMS: atom_id res chain seq x y z
N MET A 1 -19.24 8.69 -77.74
CA MET A 1 -19.27 7.85 -76.52
C MET A 1 -17.94 8.01 -75.79
N LYS A 2 -17.86 8.85 -74.75
CA LYS A 2 -16.63 9.01 -73.93
C LYS A 2 -17.00 8.58 -72.51
N ARG A 3 -16.52 7.42 -72.07
CA ARG A 3 -16.70 6.94 -70.70
C ARG A 3 -15.62 7.57 -69.83
N LEU A 4 -16.04 8.47 -68.94
CA LEU A 4 -15.19 9.09 -67.93
C LEU A 4 -15.06 8.10 -66.76
N VAL A 5 -13.87 7.54 -66.56
CA VAL A 5 -13.57 6.70 -65.39
C VAL A 5 -13.14 7.63 -64.26
N ILE A 6 -13.98 7.79 -63.25
CA ILE A 6 -13.65 8.53 -62.03
C ILE A 6 -12.94 7.57 -61.07
N LEU A 7 -11.63 7.76 -60.90
CA LEU A 7 -10.83 7.07 -59.90
C LEU A 7 -11.07 7.75 -58.54
N ALA A 8 -11.88 7.11 -57.69
CA ALA A 8 -12.10 7.57 -56.32
C ALA A 8 -10.92 7.12 -55.44
N VAL A 9 -10.00 8.03 -55.13
CA VAL A 9 -8.94 7.81 -54.13
C VAL A 9 -9.54 8.09 -52.75
N LEU A 10 -9.89 7.01 -52.05
CA LEU A 10 -10.40 7.05 -50.69
C LEU A 10 -9.21 7.22 -49.71
N ILE A 11 -8.86 8.47 -49.37
CA ILE A 11 -7.88 8.75 -48.31
C ILE A 11 -8.58 8.49 -46.97
N VAL A 12 -8.42 7.28 -46.44
CA VAL A 12 -8.75 6.96 -45.05
C VAL A 12 -7.71 7.66 -44.19
N PHE A 13 -8.06 8.85 -43.67
CA PHE A 13 -7.39 9.42 -42.51
C PHE A 13 -7.69 8.49 -41.32
N CYS A 14 -6.90 7.45 -41.17
CA CYS A 14 -6.81 6.69 -39.93
C CYS A 14 -6.08 7.60 -38.94
N SER A 15 -6.84 8.45 -38.25
CA SER A 15 -6.40 9.05 -37.00
C SER A 15 -6.18 7.88 -36.04
N SER A 16 -4.96 7.38 -36.00
CA SER A 16 -4.48 6.54 -34.92
C SER A 16 -4.52 7.38 -33.65
N MET A 17 -5.68 7.43 -33.00
CA MET A 17 -5.72 7.69 -31.57
C MET A 17 -4.98 6.51 -30.95
N ALA A 18 -3.67 6.68 -30.75
CA ALA A 18 -2.93 5.86 -29.83
C ALA A 18 -3.61 6.08 -28.47
N TYR A 19 -4.54 5.18 -28.14
CA TYR A 19 -5.13 5.07 -26.83
C TYR A 19 -3.95 4.66 -25.95
N GLY A 20 -3.30 5.63 -25.32
CA GLY A 20 -2.17 5.38 -24.44
C GLY A 20 -2.64 4.42 -23.35
N ASP A 21 -1.90 3.34 -23.14
CA ASP A 21 -2.20 2.38 -22.08
C ASP A 21 -2.40 3.16 -20.77
N ALA A 22 -3.61 3.10 -20.22
CA ALA A 22 -3.92 3.78 -18.98
C ALA A 22 -2.92 3.30 -17.90
N TYR A 23 -2.28 4.25 -17.21
CA TYR A 23 -1.30 3.90 -16.18
C TYR A 23 -1.93 2.95 -15.16
N ARG A 24 -1.20 1.92 -14.74
CA ARG A 24 -1.67 1.00 -13.70
C ARG A 24 -1.17 1.47 -12.35
N VAL A 25 -2.08 1.82 -11.45
CA VAL A 25 -1.78 2.19 -10.06
C VAL A 25 -2.19 1.01 -9.18
N SER A 26 -1.19 0.37 -8.57
CA SER A 26 -1.42 -0.70 -7.60
C SER A 26 -1.31 -0.15 -6.18
N MET A 27 -2.22 -0.55 -5.29
CA MET A 27 -2.18 -0.16 -3.89
C MET A 27 -1.85 -1.33 -2.98
N ARG A 28 -0.94 -1.09 -2.03
CA ARG A 28 -0.67 -1.96 -0.88
C ARG A 28 -0.89 -1.20 0.41
N TRP A 29 -1.20 -1.90 1.49
CA TRP A 29 -1.38 -1.30 2.80
C TRP A 29 -0.75 -2.12 3.92
N SER A 30 -0.50 -1.46 5.05
CA SER A 30 -0.13 -2.09 6.32
C SER A 30 -0.78 -1.32 7.46
N ALA A 31 -1.56 -2.02 8.29
CA ALA A 31 -2.20 -1.43 9.47
C ALA A 31 -1.61 -2.02 10.75
N LYS A 32 -1.38 -1.14 11.73
CA LYS A 32 -0.98 -1.44 13.11
C LYS A 32 -1.84 -0.58 14.05
N PRO A 33 -1.96 -0.92 15.35
CA PRO A 33 -2.70 -0.10 16.29
C PRO A 33 -2.19 1.36 16.31
N GLY A 34 -3.05 2.28 15.87
CA GLY A 34 -2.76 3.72 15.77
C GLY A 34 -1.95 4.16 14.55
N TYR A 35 -1.66 3.27 13.61
CA TYR A 35 -0.84 3.59 12.45
C TYR A 35 -1.28 2.82 11.20
N LEU A 36 -1.43 3.53 10.10
CA LEU A 36 -1.74 2.98 8.78
C LEU A 36 -0.74 3.52 7.76
N ARG A 37 -0.22 2.64 6.92
CA ARG A 37 0.57 3.02 5.74
C ARG A 37 -0.14 2.52 4.49
N LEU A 38 -0.40 3.43 3.56
CA LEU A 38 -0.86 3.14 2.21
C LEU A 38 0.27 3.43 1.24
N VAL A 39 0.49 2.54 0.28
CA VAL A 39 1.54 2.66 -0.74
C VAL A 39 0.90 2.50 -2.10
N LEU A 40 0.98 3.54 -2.92
CA LEU A 40 0.56 3.54 -4.32
C LEU A 40 1.81 3.39 -5.19
N GLU A 41 1.88 2.32 -5.97
CA GLU A 41 2.99 1.99 -6.86
C GLU A 41 2.54 2.08 -8.32
N SER A 42 3.29 2.82 -9.13
CA SER A 42 3.04 2.99 -10.57
C SER A 42 4.30 3.51 -11.27
N GLY A 43 4.18 3.89 -12.55
CA GLY A 43 5.26 4.52 -13.31
C GLY A 43 5.73 5.85 -12.71
N GLU A 44 6.99 6.23 -12.94
CA GLU A 44 7.57 7.45 -12.38
C GLU A 44 6.79 8.72 -12.77
N GLU A 45 6.38 8.82 -14.04
CA GLU A 45 5.67 9.97 -14.59
C GLU A 45 4.37 10.31 -13.83
N ILE A 46 3.56 9.30 -13.53
CA ILE A 46 2.27 9.49 -12.85
C ILE A 46 2.44 9.73 -11.34
N ILE A 47 3.41 9.08 -10.69
CA ILE A 47 3.67 9.26 -9.25
C ILE A 47 4.29 10.64 -8.96
N LYS A 48 5.19 11.11 -9.83
CA LYS A 48 5.86 12.40 -9.69
C LYS A 48 4.89 13.58 -9.82
N THR A 49 3.91 13.45 -10.71
CA THR A 49 2.92 14.51 -10.98
C THR A 49 1.67 14.42 -10.11
N ALA A 50 1.48 13.31 -9.38
CA ALA A 50 0.38 13.13 -8.44
C ALA A 50 0.38 14.21 -7.35
N ARG A 51 -0.80 14.76 -7.05
CA ARG A 51 -1.01 15.74 -5.97
C ARG A 51 -1.81 15.11 -4.85
N VAL A 52 -1.41 15.38 -3.61
CA VAL A 52 -2.11 14.85 -2.44
C VAL A 52 -2.71 16.00 -1.65
N TYR A 53 -4.00 15.90 -1.38
CA TYR A 53 -4.76 16.81 -0.54
C TYR A 53 -5.33 16.00 0.62
N HIS A 54 -5.33 16.56 1.83
CA HIS A 54 -5.92 15.89 2.98
C HIS A 54 -6.78 16.87 3.78
N SER A 55 -7.90 16.38 4.31
CA SER A 55 -8.83 17.15 5.13
C SER A 55 -9.59 16.20 6.05
N TYR A 56 -9.45 16.40 7.37
CA TYR A 56 -10.07 15.55 8.39
C TYR A 56 -9.80 14.06 8.14
N SER A 57 -10.81 13.30 7.67
CA SER A 57 -10.72 11.87 7.38
C SER A 57 -10.36 11.55 5.93
N LEU A 58 -10.39 12.53 5.02
CA LEU A 58 -10.24 12.29 3.59
C LEU A 58 -8.83 12.61 3.11
N VAL A 59 -8.20 11.66 2.44
CA VAL A 59 -7.00 11.87 1.62
C VAL A 59 -7.38 11.70 0.16
N LYS A 60 -7.28 12.79 -0.62
CA LYS A 60 -7.47 12.79 -2.07
C LYS A 60 -6.10 12.74 -2.76
N VAL A 61 -5.91 11.76 -3.63
CA VAL A 61 -4.76 11.68 -4.53
C VAL A 61 -5.25 11.97 -5.95
N GLU A 62 -4.76 13.04 -6.55
CA GLU A 62 -5.11 13.47 -7.90
C GLU A 62 -3.95 13.21 -8.86
N PHE A 63 -4.21 12.40 -9.87
CA PHE A 63 -3.28 12.09 -10.95
C PHE A 63 -3.55 12.99 -12.16
N GLN A 64 -2.50 13.30 -12.92
CA GLN A 64 -2.60 14.12 -14.14
C GLN A 64 -3.01 13.32 -15.39
N SER A 65 -3.25 12.01 -15.25
CA SER A 65 -3.60 11.11 -16.33
C SER A 65 -4.62 10.08 -15.85
N GLU A 66 -5.36 9.49 -16.79
CA GLU A 66 -6.23 8.37 -16.49
C GLU A 66 -5.41 7.15 -16.05
N PHE A 67 -5.98 6.37 -15.13
CA PHE A 67 -5.33 5.19 -14.58
C PHE A 67 -6.32 4.06 -14.32
N SER A 68 -5.83 2.84 -14.43
CA SER A 68 -6.47 1.66 -13.86
C SER A 68 -6.01 1.51 -12.41
N PHE A 69 -6.95 1.18 -11.52
CA PHE A 69 -6.69 1.08 -10.08
C PHE A 69 -6.93 -0.35 -9.60
N ASP A 70 -5.87 -0.97 -9.09
CA ASP A 70 -5.93 -2.32 -8.52
C ASP A 70 -5.58 -2.31 -7.04
N TYR A 71 -6.44 -2.93 -6.24
CA TYR A 71 -6.22 -3.20 -4.83
C TYR A 71 -6.88 -4.54 -4.47
N GLU A 72 -6.29 -5.27 -3.51
CA GLU A 72 -6.87 -6.54 -3.06
C GLU A 72 -8.00 -6.33 -2.07
N ASN A 73 -7.68 -5.76 -0.90
CA ASN A 73 -8.59 -5.50 0.21
C ASN A 73 -8.19 -4.20 0.90
N THR A 74 -9.03 -3.68 1.78
CA THR A 74 -8.72 -2.55 2.67
C THR A 74 -8.94 -2.93 4.14
N PRO A 75 -8.25 -2.29 5.09
CA PRO A 75 -8.58 -2.44 6.50
C PRO A 75 -9.93 -1.75 6.79
N ASP A 76 -10.67 -2.21 7.81
CA ASP A 76 -12.02 -1.72 8.15
C ASP A 76 -12.11 -0.19 8.34
N ALA A 77 -11.00 0.44 8.73
CA ALA A 77 -10.92 1.90 8.93
C ALA A 77 -10.81 2.69 7.61
N VAL A 78 -10.70 2.03 6.45
CA VAL A 78 -10.39 2.65 5.17
C VAL A 78 -11.43 2.30 4.12
N ASP A 79 -12.11 3.34 3.63
CA ASP A 79 -12.99 3.27 2.47
C ASP A 79 -12.35 3.99 1.28
N ILE A 80 -12.44 3.39 0.09
CA ILE A 80 -11.75 3.89 -1.11
C ILE A 80 -12.75 4.03 -2.24
N SER A 81 -12.74 5.20 -2.88
CA SER A 81 -13.48 5.45 -4.10
C SER A 81 -12.59 6.11 -5.16
N HIS A 82 -12.89 5.83 -6.41
CA HIS A 82 -12.16 6.37 -7.56
C HIS A 82 -13.13 7.10 -8.49
N LYS A 83 -12.76 8.31 -8.93
CA LYS A 83 -13.53 9.09 -9.92
C LYS A 83 -12.58 9.84 -10.86
N GLY A 84 -12.61 9.47 -12.15
CA GLY A 84 -11.82 10.13 -13.18
C GLY A 84 -10.32 9.90 -12.99
N SER A 85 -9.59 10.93 -12.59
CA SER A 85 -8.16 10.86 -12.26
C SER A 85 -7.88 11.06 -10.77
N SER A 86 -8.92 10.99 -9.92
CA SER A 86 -8.80 11.19 -8.47
C SER A 86 -9.16 9.93 -7.70
N LEU A 87 -8.29 9.54 -6.78
CA LEU A 87 -8.50 8.54 -5.75
C LEU A 87 -8.87 9.22 -4.44
N PHE A 88 -9.95 8.77 -3.81
CA PHE A 88 -10.46 9.28 -2.54
C PHE A 88 -10.34 8.18 -1.50
N ILE A 89 -9.60 8.45 -0.43
CA ILE A 89 -9.30 7.51 0.64
C ILE A 89 -9.87 8.11 1.93
N ASN A 90 -10.96 7.56 2.42
CA ASN A 90 -11.57 7.96 3.68
C ASN A 90 -11.02 7.07 4.80
N ILE A 91 -10.36 7.68 5.78
CA ILE A 91 -9.67 7.03 6.89
C ILE A 91 -10.38 7.44 8.17
N ASN A 92 -11.10 6.50 8.79
CA ASN A 92 -11.78 6.75 10.06
C ASN A 92 -10.76 6.96 11.19
N GLY A 93 -10.95 8.00 12.01
CA GLY A 93 -10.07 8.32 13.14
C GLY A 93 -8.72 8.93 12.75
N LEU A 94 -8.61 9.51 11.54
CA LEU A 94 -7.37 10.14 11.08
C LEU A 94 -6.97 11.35 11.93
N LYS A 95 -5.72 11.36 12.40
CA LYS A 95 -5.13 12.45 13.18
C LYS A 95 -4.13 13.28 12.39
N ASP A 96 -3.19 12.60 11.74
CA ASP A 96 -2.12 13.22 10.99
C ASP A 96 -1.80 12.40 9.73
N VAL A 97 -1.29 13.07 8.71
CA VAL A 97 -0.92 12.46 7.43
C VAL A 97 0.47 12.95 7.03
N LYS A 98 1.37 12.00 6.77
CA LYS A 98 2.68 12.26 6.16
C LYS A 98 2.73 11.62 4.79
N VAL A 99 3.12 12.42 3.81
CA VAL A 99 3.21 11.99 2.40
C VAL A 99 4.65 12.12 1.93
N PHE A 100 5.17 11.07 1.32
CA PHE A 100 6.49 11.10 0.69
C PHE A 100 6.53 10.16 -0.51
N ARG A 101 7.56 10.35 -1.36
CA ARG A 101 7.76 9.55 -2.57
C ARG A 101 9.06 8.75 -2.44
N LEU A 102 9.06 7.54 -2.96
CA LEU A 102 10.24 6.67 -3.01
C LEU A 102 10.54 6.30 -4.45
N ALA A 103 11.82 6.18 -4.78
CA ALA A 103 12.28 5.56 -6.00
C ALA A 103 12.39 4.03 -5.83
N ASP A 104 12.52 3.32 -6.94
CA ASP A 104 12.91 1.90 -7.03
C ASP A 104 12.10 0.94 -6.13
N PRO A 105 10.85 0.60 -6.48
CA PRO A 105 10.03 1.18 -7.56
C PRO A 105 9.41 2.52 -7.15
N SER A 106 8.93 3.28 -8.15
CA SER A 106 8.30 4.58 -7.92
C SER A 106 7.01 4.43 -7.11
N ARG A 107 6.99 5.04 -5.92
CA ARG A 107 5.90 4.88 -4.94
C ARG A 107 5.52 6.22 -4.33
N LEU A 108 4.22 6.42 -4.15
CA LEU A 108 3.65 7.44 -3.28
C LEU A 108 3.20 6.78 -1.98
N VAL A 109 3.83 7.16 -0.87
CA VAL A 109 3.56 6.61 0.46
C VAL A 109 2.76 7.62 1.28
N ILE A 110 1.66 7.15 1.86
CA ILE A 110 0.77 7.91 2.75
C ILE A 110 0.78 7.21 4.10
N ASP A 111 1.43 7.85 5.07
CA ASP A 111 1.44 7.42 6.46
C ASP A 111 0.37 8.19 7.22
N ALA A 112 -0.59 7.47 7.77
CA ALA A 112 -1.69 8.00 8.55
C ALA A 112 -1.55 7.57 10.02
N GLU A 113 -1.54 8.54 10.92
CA GLU A 113 -1.75 8.29 12.34
C GLU A 113 -3.25 8.22 12.61
N ILE A 114 -3.71 7.13 13.22
CA ILE A 114 -5.13 6.89 13.47
C ILE A 114 -5.36 6.81 14.99
N GLU A 115 -6.53 7.20 15.45
CA GLU A 115 -6.98 6.87 16.80
C GLU A 115 -6.82 5.37 17.07
N LYS A 116 -6.16 5.04 18.19
CA LYS A 116 -6.07 3.66 18.63
C LYS A 116 -7.48 3.22 19.01
N THR A 117 -8.13 2.41 18.16
CA THR A 117 -9.33 1.70 18.56
C THR A 117 -8.96 0.82 19.74
N ALA A 118 -9.61 1.03 20.89
CA ALA A 118 -9.38 0.31 22.14
C ALA A 118 -9.67 -1.22 22.07
N ASN A 119 -9.99 -1.73 20.87
CA ASN A 119 -10.38 -3.10 20.58
C ASN A 119 -9.36 -3.89 19.76
N ALA A 120 -8.12 -3.44 19.63
CA ALA A 120 -7.05 -4.35 19.29
C ALA A 120 -6.94 -5.33 20.46
N LYS A 121 -7.55 -6.52 20.32
CA LYS A 121 -7.39 -7.63 21.27
C LYS A 121 -5.90 -7.88 21.43
N THR A 122 -5.30 -7.28 22.45
CA THR A 122 -4.13 -7.84 23.10
C THR A 122 -4.55 -9.24 23.47
N VAL A 123 -3.99 -10.24 22.79
CA VAL A 123 -4.05 -11.62 23.26
C VAL A 123 -3.71 -11.54 24.74
N PRO A 124 -4.60 -11.97 25.65
CA PRO A 124 -4.31 -11.97 27.07
C PRO A 124 -2.99 -12.72 27.25
N GLU A 125 -1.95 -12.01 27.65
CA GLU A 125 -0.73 -12.68 28.11
C GLU A 125 -1.12 -13.36 29.41
N GLU A 126 -1.18 -14.69 29.36
CA GLU A 126 -1.33 -15.46 30.59
C GLU A 126 -0.18 -15.10 31.53
N PRO A 127 -0.46 -14.93 32.84
CA PRO A 127 0.57 -14.60 33.80
C PRO A 127 1.62 -15.70 33.82
N VAL A 128 2.80 -15.38 33.32
CA VAL A 128 3.95 -16.26 33.39
C VAL A 128 4.43 -16.35 34.84
N LYS A 129 4.73 -17.56 35.31
CA LYS A 129 5.51 -17.76 36.54
C LYS A 129 7.01 -17.61 36.24
N PRO A 130 7.74 -16.76 36.98
CA PRO A 130 9.14 -16.52 36.66
C PRO A 130 10.07 -17.69 37.02
N TYR A 131 10.97 -18.05 36.10
CA TYR A 131 12.04 -19.05 36.31
C TYR A 131 13.41 -18.42 36.63
N GLY A 132 13.46 -17.12 36.99
CA GLY A 132 14.65 -16.48 37.56
C GLY A 132 15.59 -15.79 36.57
N LEU A 133 15.10 -15.37 35.39
CA LEU A 133 15.83 -14.51 34.44
C LEU A 133 15.58 -13.01 34.60
N SER A 134 15.11 -12.58 35.78
CA SER A 134 14.58 -11.23 36.05
C SER A 134 15.53 -10.05 35.80
N ASP A 135 16.82 -10.30 35.52
CA ASP A 135 17.84 -9.27 35.26
C ASP A 135 18.38 -9.25 33.81
N VAL A 136 17.83 -10.04 32.88
CA VAL A 136 18.32 -10.08 31.49
C VAL A 136 17.38 -9.34 30.55
N VAL A 137 17.88 -8.27 29.92
CA VAL A 137 17.19 -7.58 28.83
C VAL A 137 17.57 -8.24 27.50
N MET A 138 16.58 -8.84 26.84
CA MET A 138 16.73 -9.42 25.50
C MET A 138 16.05 -8.55 24.44
N VAL A 139 16.79 -8.19 23.39
CA VAL A 139 16.24 -7.54 22.19
C VAL A 139 16.14 -8.58 21.09
N ILE A 140 14.94 -8.77 20.56
CA ILE A 140 14.66 -9.66 19.43
C ILE A 140 14.31 -8.79 18.23
N ASP A 141 15.13 -8.81 17.19
CA ASP A 141 14.93 -8.05 15.96
C ASP A 141 14.56 -9.00 14.80
N PRO A 142 13.26 -9.22 14.50
CA PRO A 142 12.86 -9.94 13.31
C PRO A 142 13.19 -9.08 12.09
N GLY A 143 14.19 -9.52 11.32
CA GLY A 143 14.64 -8.81 10.12
C GLY A 143 13.55 -8.65 9.05
N HIS A 144 13.81 -7.74 8.10
CA HIS A 144 12.91 -7.38 7.01
C HIS A 144 11.57 -6.78 7.47
N GLY A 145 10.63 -6.57 6.54
CA GLY A 145 9.33 -6.00 6.85
C GLY A 145 8.75 -5.10 5.75
N GLY A 146 7.42 -5.02 5.72
CA GLY A 146 6.70 -4.23 4.72
C GLY A 146 7.00 -4.70 3.29
N TYR A 147 7.60 -3.82 2.49
CA TYR A 147 8.02 -4.09 1.11
C TYR A 147 9.24 -5.03 1.05
N SER A 148 10.17 -4.92 2.00
CA SER A 148 11.33 -5.82 2.06
C SER A 148 10.84 -7.18 2.53
N MET A 149 10.71 -8.13 1.60
CA MET A 149 10.23 -9.48 1.89
C MET A 149 11.34 -10.41 2.39
N GLY A 150 12.60 -10.05 2.12
CA GLY A 150 13.75 -10.97 2.24
C GLY A 150 13.70 -12.05 1.16
N LEU A 151 14.20 -13.23 1.46
CA LEU A 151 14.08 -14.41 0.59
C LEU A 151 12.60 -14.78 0.38
N VAL A 152 12.24 -15.01 -0.88
CA VAL A 152 10.89 -15.42 -1.29
C VAL A 152 10.99 -16.77 -1.98
N GLY A 153 10.34 -17.79 -1.41
CA GLY A 153 10.11 -19.08 -2.04
C GLY A 153 8.68 -19.19 -2.57
N SER A 154 8.29 -20.39 -3.03
CA SER A 154 6.96 -20.63 -3.59
C SER A 154 5.82 -20.23 -2.64
N ASP A 155 5.93 -20.65 -1.37
CA ASP A 155 4.86 -20.48 -0.37
C ASP A 155 5.35 -19.80 0.92
N TYR A 156 6.55 -19.21 0.90
CA TYR A 156 7.11 -18.57 2.08
C TYR A 156 7.84 -17.26 1.76
N LYS A 157 7.83 -16.37 2.75
CA LYS A 157 8.58 -15.12 2.75
C LYS A 157 9.38 -15.06 4.03
N GLU A 158 10.65 -14.73 3.93
CA GLU A 158 11.56 -14.63 5.08
C GLU A 158 10.98 -13.76 6.19
N LYS A 159 10.45 -12.57 5.84
CA LYS A 159 9.84 -11.65 6.82
C LYS A 159 8.74 -12.30 7.68
N ASP A 160 7.99 -13.23 7.12
CA ASP A 160 6.85 -13.87 7.82
C ASP A 160 7.38 -14.99 8.74
N ILE A 161 8.37 -15.76 8.27
CA ILE A 161 9.06 -16.79 9.05
C ILE A 161 9.79 -16.16 10.24
N VAL A 162 10.65 -15.17 10.02
CA VAL A 162 11.45 -14.56 11.09
C VAL A 162 10.57 -13.88 12.14
N LEU A 163 9.46 -13.26 11.73
CA LEU A 163 8.49 -12.69 12.67
C LEU A 163 7.81 -13.78 13.52
N SER A 164 7.46 -14.93 12.93
CA SER A 164 6.86 -16.05 13.66
C SER A 164 7.83 -16.63 14.70
N ILE A 165 9.10 -16.84 14.31
CA ILE A 165 10.16 -17.32 15.20
C ILE A 165 10.38 -16.32 16.34
N ALA A 166 10.47 -15.01 16.03
CA ALA A 166 10.66 -13.98 17.04
C ALA A 166 9.52 -13.93 18.06
N ARG A 167 8.26 -14.12 17.62
CA ARG A 167 7.10 -14.19 18.52
C ARG A 167 7.14 -15.42 19.42
N SER A 168 7.50 -16.59 18.87
CA SER A 168 7.68 -17.81 19.65
C SER A 168 8.81 -17.65 20.68
N LEU A 169 9.96 -17.08 20.26
CA LEU A 169 11.08 -16.83 21.15
C LEU A 169 10.71 -15.84 22.26
N ARG A 170 10.02 -14.74 21.94
CA ARG A 170 9.50 -13.79 22.93
C ARG A 170 8.61 -14.49 23.96
N TYR A 171 7.69 -15.33 23.50
CA TYR A 171 6.78 -16.06 24.39
C TYR A 171 7.55 -17.03 25.30
N THR A 172 8.45 -17.84 24.74
CA THR A 172 9.23 -18.82 25.52
C THR A 172 10.25 -18.17 26.46
N ALA A 173 10.93 -17.10 26.02
CA ALA A 173 11.85 -16.34 26.87
C ALA A 173 11.08 -15.59 27.98
N GLY A 174 9.92 -15.01 27.64
CA GLY A 174 9.01 -14.42 28.61
C GLY A 174 8.56 -15.43 29.67
N GLN A 175 8.29 -16.69 29.25
CA GLN A 175 7.97 -17.81 30.14
C GLN A 175 9.09 -18.15 31.14
N ALA A 176 10.34 -17.77 30.88
CA ALA A 176 11.50 -18.07 31.72
C ALA A 176 11.76 -17.02 32.83
N GLY A 177 10.95 -15.94 32.86
CA GLY A 177 10.65 -15.17 34.06
C GLY A 177 10.84 -13.66 34.01
#